data_AF-A0A4Q3IH36-F1
#
_entry.id   AF-A0A4Q3IH36-F1
#
_cell.length_a   1.000
_cell.length_b   1.000
_cell.length_c   1.000
_cell.angle_alpha   90.00
_cell.angle_beta   90.00
_cell.angle_gamma   90.00
#
_symmetry.space_group_name_H-M   'P 1'
#
loop_
_entity.id
_entity.type
_entity.pdbx_description
1 polymer ?
#
loop_
_entity_poly.entity_id
_entity_poly.type
_entity_poly.pdbx_seq_one_letter_code
_entity_poly.pdbx_strand_id
1 'polypeptide(L)'
;VEKGVLKHSSGKQGRFGEFAEAASKLQAPAEVKLKDPAQFRLIGKEGAVKRLDSQGKSTGKTQFTIDIRTPDMLTVVVARPPRFGSKVASFDAAEAKKVKGVVDVQQIGSGVAVYATGMWPALKGREALKVTWDESGAEKRGSRELIAEYRALARTPGTVAGKHGDVDAVLAKADKLIEAEYVFPYLAHAPMEPLDGYLEWNAQGALARFGSQFQTTEHQTIATVLGLPPEKVQIETMLAGGSFGRRAQVSQHLAAELAMVGKAIGPNRPVKLVWTREDDLAGGYYRPLFVHRMRGAVKDGKITAWSNSIVGQSFFLGTPFEAMTVKDGIDATMVEGANELPYEIADFRCEVHAPKVGVPTLWWRSVGHT
;
A
#
# COMPACT_ATOMS: atom_id res chain seq x y z
N VAL A 1 41.07 2.09 6.62
CA VAL A 1 39.75 1.46 6.87
C VAL A 1 39.59 0.28 5.93
N GLU A 2 39.24 -0.90 6.43
CA GLU A 2 39.04 -2.09 5.59
C GLU A 2 37.93 -2.98 6.15
N LYS A 3 37.00 -3.45 5.28
CA LYS A 3 35.89 -4.34 5.64
C LYS A 3 35.09 -3.88 6.88
N GLY A 4 34.86 -2.58 7.02
CA GLY A 4 34.10 -1.99 8.14
C GLY A 4 34.89 -1.84 9.44
N VAL A 5 36.23 -1.99 9.40
CA VAL A 5 37.13 -1.85 10.53
C VAL A 5 38.04 -0.63 10.35
N LEU A 6 38.08 0.23 11.36
CA LEU A 6 39.07 1.28 11.51
C LEU A 6 40.32 0.66 12.12
N LYS A 7 41.48 0.89 11.51
CA LYS A 7 42.79 0.42 12.00
C LYS A 7 43.68 1.62 12.24
N HIS A 8 44.35 1.65 13.39
CA HIS A 8 45.35 2.65 13.75
C HIS A 8 46.75 2.06 13.60
N SER A 9 47.75 2.91 13.34
CA SER A 9 49.16 2.48 13.16
C SER A 9 49.75 1.78 14.39
N SER A 10 49.21 2.06 15.58
CA SER A 10 49.59 1.38 16.83
C SER A 10 49.07 -0.06 16.97
N GLY A 11 48.35 -0.59 15.98
CA GLY A 11 47.76 -1.93 16.01
C GLY A 11 46.36 -2.00 16.64
N LYS A 12 45.86 -0.90 17.23
CA LYS A 12 44.48 -0.80 17.71
C LYS A 12 43.50 -0.79 16.52
N GLN A 13 42.37 -1.46 16.69
CA GLN A 13 41.30 -1.49 15.69
C GLN A 13 39.92 -1.55 16.35
N GLY A 14 38.89 -1.13 15.63
CA GLY A 14 37.49 -1.25 16.06
C GLY A 14 36.52 -1.02 14.91
N ARG A 15 35.26 -1.42 15.09
CA ARG A 15 34.19 -1.24 14.10
C ARG A 15 33.56 0.14 14.24
N PHE A 16 32.93 0.64 13.17
CA PHE A 16 32.30 1.96 13.16
C PHE A 16 31.34 2.22 14.32
N GLY A 17 30.56 1.22 14.74
CA GLY A 17 29.61 1.35 15.85
C GLY A 17 30.27 1.74 17.17
N GLU A 18 31.48 1.26 17.43
CA GLU A 18 32.25 1.57 18.65
C GLU A 18 32.68 3.05 18.69
N PHE A 19 32.76 3.71 17.53
CA PHE A 19 33.17 5.11 17.41
C PHE A 19 32.00 6.05 17.11
N ALA A 20 30.78 5.54 16.88
CA ALA A 20 29.67 6.32 16.36
C ALA A 20 29.29 7.51 17.28
N GLU A 21 29.20 7.29 18.59
CA GLU A 21 28.85 8.33 19.56
C GLU A 21 29.97 9.38 19.72
N ALA A 22 31.24 8.95 19.64
CA ALA A 22 32.35 9.89 19.67
C ALA A 22 32.41 10.73 18.38
N ALA A 23 32.19 10.10 17.24
CA ALA A 23 32.19 10.75 15.93
C ALA A 23 31.03 11.76 15.78
N SER A 24 29.85 11.49 16.37
CA SER A 24 28.70 12.42 16.31
C SER A 24 28.94 13.74 17.05
N LYS A 25 29.97 13.82 17.89
CA LYS A 25 30.36 15.03 18.62
C LYS A 25 31.38 15.88 17.84
N LEU A 26 31.91 15.37 16.73
CA LEU A 26 32.86 16.08 15.89
C LEU A 26 32.13 16.96 14.88
N GLN A 27 32.74 18.09 14.49
CA GLN A 27 32.23 18.89 13.38
C GLN A 27 32.33 18.08 12.08
N ALA A 28 31.22 17.96 11.36
CA ALA A 28 31.20 17.29 10.07
C ALA A 28 32.12 18.04 9.08
N PRO A 29 33.03 17.35 8.37
CA PRO A 29 33.87 17.99 7.38
C PRO A 29 33.03 18.59 6.24
N ALA A 30 33.37 19.81 5.82
CA ALA A 30 32.66 20.51 4.74
C ALA A 30 32.87 19.84 3.38
N GLU A 31 34.02 19.20 3.18
CA GLU A 31 34.36 18.45 1.97
C GLU A 31 34.74 17.01 2.33
N VAL A 32 34.13 16.05 1.64
CA VAL A 32 34.42 14.62 1.80
C VAL A 32 34.89 14.06 0.48
N LYS A 33 36.13 13.56 0.44
CA LYS A 33 36.62 12.81 -0.71
C LYS A 33 35.93 11.45 -0.79
N LEU A 34 35.08 11.27 -1.79
CA LEU A 34 34.42 10.00 -2.05
C LEU A 34 35.42 8.97 -2.57
N LYS A 35 35.11 7.70 -2.31
CA LYS A 35 35.86 6.57 -2.84
C LYS A 35 35.65 6.48 -4.35
N ASP A 36 36.73 6.27 -5.10
CA ASP A 36 36.65 6.05 -6.56
C ASP A 36 35.80 4.78 -6.84
N PRO A 37 34.84 4.80 -7.78
CA PRO A 37 34.05 3.63 -8.16
C PRO A 37 34.89 2.38 -8.51
N ALA A 38 36.09 2.55 -9.08
CA ALA A 38 37.02 1.46 -9.35
C ALA A 38 37.47 0.74 -8.07
N GLN A 39 37.43 1.43 -6.93
CA GLN A 39 37.77 0.86 -5.63
C GLN A 39 36.54 0.23 -4.93
N PHE A 40 35.34 0.27 -5.51
CA PHE A 40 34.17 -0.40 -4.95
C PHE A 40 34.37 -1.92 -4.94
N ARG A 41 34.11 -2.52 -3.77
CA ARG A 41 34.26 -3.97 -3.56
C ARG A 41 32.92 -4.72 -3.68
N LEU A 42 31.80 -4.04 -3.46
CA LEU A 42 30.46 -4.65 -3.42
C LEU A 42 29.54 -4.04 -4.50
N ILE A 43 29.56 -2.73 -4.67
CA ILE A 43 28.72 -2.00 -5.64
C ILE A 43 29.19 -2.32 -7.07
N GLY A 44 28.26 -2.74 -7.95
CA GLY A 44 28.56 -3.06 -9.35
C GLY A 44 29.43 -4.31 -9.54
N LYS A 45 29.67 -5.09 -8.48
CA LYS A 45 30.45 -6.34 -8.54
C LYS A 45 29.50 -7.53 -8.49
N GLU A 46 29.18 -8.06 -9.66
CA GLU A 46 28.32 -9.24 -9.80
C GLU A 46 28.83 -10.39 -8.94
N GLY A 47 27.94 -11.05 -8.20
CA GLY A 47 28.28 -12.18 -7.33
C GLY A 47 29.08 -11.84 -6.06
N ALA A 48 29.49 -10.58 -5.83
CA ALA A 48 30.27 -10.19 -4.65
C ALA A 48 29.49 -10.39 -3.33
N VAL A 49 28.16 -10.35 -3.39
CA VAL A 49 27.26 -10.65 -2.28
C VAL A 49 26.12 -11.54 -2.75
N LYS A 50 25.70 -12.46 -1.88
CA LYS A 50 24.45 -13.20 -2.03
C LYS A 50 23.40 -12.57 -1.13
N ARG A 51 22.12 -12.68 -1.49
CA ARG A 51 21.05 -12.23 -0.61
C ARG A 51 21.07 -13.06 0.67
N LEU A 52 20.93 -12.40 1.82
CA LEU A 52 20.96 -13.05 3.13
C LEU A 52 19.78 -14.02 3.32
N ASP A 53 18.67 -13.80 2.61
CA ASP A 53 17.43 -14.56 2.71
C ASP A 53 17.36 -15.76 1.74
N SER A 54 18.33 -15.93 0.83
CA SER A 54 18.26 -16.96 -0.22
C SER A 54 18.17 -18.38 0.34
N GLN A 55 19.04 -18.73 1.30
CA GLN A 55 19.10 -20.09 1.83
C GLN A 55 17.84 -20.47 2.61
N GLY A 56 17.33 -19.56 3.44
CA GLY A 56 16.10 -19.80 4.21
C GLY A 56 14.89 -20.02 3.29
N LYS A 57 14.77 -19.21 2.23
CA LYS A 57 13.68 -19.31 1.25
C LYS A 57 13.75 -20.57 0.40
N SER A 58 14.95 -20.98 -0.03
CA SER A 58 15.09 -22.18 -0.86
C SER A 58 14.92 -23.49 -0.08
N THR A 59 14.98 -23.45 1.25
CA THR A 59 14.85 -24.64 2.11
C THR A 59 13.53 -24.69 2.88
N GLY A 60 12.65 -23.70 2.72
CA GLY A 60 11.39 -23.59 3.48
C GLY A 60 11.58 -23.30 4.97
N LYS A 61 12.77 -22.86 5.39
CA LYS A 61 13.08 -22.53 6.80
C LYS A 61 12.75 -21.09 7.16
N THR A 62 12.61 -20.21 6.18
CA THR A 62 12.18 -18.83 6.39
C THR A 62 10.77 -18.81 6.95
N GLN A 63 10.58 -18.09 8.07
CA GLN A 63 9.28 -17.84 8.66
C GLN A 63 8.65 -16.58 8.05
N PHE A 64 7.41 -16.73 7.60
CA PHE A 64 6.51 -15.65 7.25
C PHE A 64 5.46 -15.49 8.37
N THR A 65 4.63 -14.44 8.30
CA THR A 65 3.60 -14.22 9.33
C THR A 65 2.57 -15.36 9.35
N ILE A 66 2.26 -15.93 8.18
CA ILE A 66 1.29 -17.01 8.07
C ILE A 66 1.75 -18.30 8.77
N ASP A 67 3.06 -18.47 8.94
CA ASP A 67 3.68 -19.63 9.60
C ASP A 67 3.58 -19.56 11.13
N ILE A 68 3.30 -18.38 11.71
CA ILE A 68 3.26 -18.18 13.15
C ILE A 68 2.22 -19.11 13.79
N ARG A 69 2.66 -19.86 14.81
CA ARG A 69 1.84 -20.70 15.69
C ARG A 69 2.32 -20.48 17.12
N THR A 70 1.41 -20.09 18.00
CA THR A 70 1.67 -19.99 19.44
C THR A 70 0.60 -20.76 20.21
N PRO A 71 0.89 -21.20 21.46
CA PRO A 71 -0.14 -21.78 22.32
C PRO A 71 -1.35 -20.84 22.45
N ASP A 72 -2.55 -21.42 22.49
CA ASP A 72 -3.82 -20.71 22.68
C ASP A 72 -4.16 -19.64 21.61
N MET A 73 -3.40 -19.60 20.51
CA MET A 73 -3.63 -18.67 19.41
C MET A 73 -4.93 -18.98 18.66
N LEU A 74 -5.77 -17.96 18.48
CA LEU A 74 -6.97 -18.04 17.66
C LEU A 74 -6.67 -17.60 16.23
N THR A 75 -7.11 -18.39 15.25
CA THR A 75 -7.17 -17.95 13.85
C THR A 75 -8.44 -17.15 13.65
N VAL A 76 -8.33 -15.98 13.04
CA VAL A 76 -9.43 -15.06 12.84
C VAL A 76 -9.62 -14.78 11.36
N VAL A 77 -10.84 -14.97 10.89
CA VAL A 77 -11.29 -14.51 9.56
C VAL A 77 -12.45 -13.55 9.75
N VAL A 78 -12.58 -12.57 8.86
CA VAL A 78 -13.63 -11.54 8.94
C VAL A 78 -14.60 -11.74 7.78
N ALA A 79 -15.91 -11.73 8.08
CA ALA A 79 -16.95 -11.51 7.08
C ALA A 79 -16.99 -10.01 6.76
N ARG A 80 -16.71 -9.66 5.51
CA ARG A 80 -16.61 -8.28 5.02
C ARG A 80 -17.83 -7.90 4.17
N PRO A 81 -18.18 -6.61 4.10
CA PRO A 81 -19.30 -6.17 3.28
C PRO A 81 -19.08 -6.48 1.79
N PRO A 82 -20.15 -6.79 1.03
CA PRO A 82 -20.06 -7.07 -0.40
C PRO A 82 -19.81 -5.82 -1.25
N ARG A 83 -20.01 -4.61 -0.70
CA ARG A 83 -19.77 -3.33 -1.37
C ARG A 83 -18.96 -2.39 -0.49
N PHE A 84 -18.04 -1.64 -1.11
CA PHE A 84 -17.25 -0.63 -0.43
C PHE A 84 -18.13 0.47 0.14
N GLY A 85 -17.87 0.87 1.39
CA GLY A 85 -18.66 1.87 2.12
C GLY A 85 -19.83 1.28 2.92
N SER A 86 -20.18 -0.01 2.74
CA SER A 86 -21.24 -0.64 3.53
C SER A 86 -20.78 -0.94 4.96
N LYS A 87 -21.73 -1.00 5.88
CA LYS A 87 -21.50 -1.29 7.31
C LYS A 87 -22.36 -2.47 7.76
N VAL A 88 -21.96 -3.14 8.85
CA VAL A 88 -22.82 -4.14 9.49
C VAL A 88 -24.04 -3.42 10.07
N ALA A 89 -25.24 -3.74 9.58
CA ALA A 89 -26.49 -3.28 10.17
C ALA A 89 -26.91 -4.19 11.34
N SER A 90 -26.83 -5.50 11.11
CA SER A 90 -27.08 -6.54 12.11
C SER A 90 -26.43 -7.86 11.68
N PHE A 91 -26.22 -8.78 12.63
CA PHE A 91 -25.77 -10.13 12.32
C PHE A 91 -26.35 -11.17 13.29
N ASP A 92 -26.49 -12.40 12.82
CA ASP A 92 -26.82 -13.58 13.61
C ASP A 92 -25.65 -14.59 13.53
N ALA A 93 -25.12 -14.93 14.70
CA ALA A 93 -23.98 -15.83 14.88
C ALA A 93 -24.36 -17.21 15.44
N ALA A 94 -25.66 -17.52 15.59
CA ALA A 94 -26.12 -18.75 16.23
C ALA A 94 -25.58 -20.01 15.54
N GLU A 95 -25.66 -20.08 14.20
CA GLU A 95 -25.15 -21.23 13.44
C GLU A 95 -23.60 -21.27 13.42
N ALA A 96 -22.94 -20.11 13.32
CA ALA A 96 -21.49 -20.03 13.38
C ALA A 96 -20.93 -20.59 14.69
N LYS A 97 -21.57 -20.28 15.83
CA LYS A 97 -21.17 -20.77 17.16
C LYS A 97 -21.39 -22.28 17.37
N LYS A 98 -22.19 -22.94 16.52
CA LYS A 98 -22.36 -24.41 16.55
C LYS A 98 -21.21 -25.15 15.84
N VAL A 99 -20.42 -24.45 15.01
CA VAL A 99 -19.29 -25.05 14.31
C VAL A 99 -18.20 -25.42 15.31
N LYS A 100 -17.86 -26.71 15.41
CA LYS A 100 -16.80 -27.19 16.31
C LYS A 100 -15.48 -26.47 16.05
N GLY A 101 -14.93 -25.85 17.08
CA GLY A 101 -13.68 -25.10 17.01
C GLY A 101 -13.85 -23.60 16.85
N VAL A 102 -15.06 -23.11 16.55
CA VAL A 102 -15.39 -21.68 16.72
C VAL A 102 -15.44 -21.37 18.21
N VAL A 103 -14.68 -20.36 18.61
CA VAL A 103 -14.54 -19.92 20.00
C VAL A 103 -15.42 -18.70 20.26
N ASP A 104 -15.44 -17.75 19.32
CA ASP A 104 -16.26 -16.55 19.46
C ASP A 104 -16.57 -15.89 18.12
N VAL A 105 -17.54 -14.99 18.12
CA VAL A 105 -17.91 -14.14 16.98
C VAL A 105 -18.18 -12.73 17.51
N GLN A 106 -17.45 -11.74 16.99
CA GLN A 106 -17.55 -10.34 17.42
C GLN A 106 -17.70 -9.42 16.21
N GLN A 107 -18.52 -8.38 16.34
CA GLN A 107 -18.54 -7.29 15.38
C GLN A 107 -17.35 -6.36 15.61
N ILE A 108 -16.67 -5.99 14.53
CA ILE A 108 -15.59 -5.00 14.49
C ILE A 108 -15.90 -3.94 13.45
N GLY A 109 -15.08 -2.88 13.35
CA GLY A 109 -15.32 -1.78 12.42
C GLY A 109 -15.39 -2.20 10.95
N SER A 110 -14.64 -3.24 10.55
CA SER A 110 -14.56 -3.73 9.17
C SER A 110 -15.53 -4.87 8.84
N GLY A 111 -16.30 -5.39 9.81
CA GLY A 111 -17.18 -6.53 9.58
C GLY A 111 -17.46 -7.37 10.82
N VAL A 112 -17.66 -8.67 10.63
CA VAL A 112 -17.89 -9.64 11.71
C VAL A 112 -16.74 -10.63 11.75
N ALA A 113 -15.95 -10.60 12.83
CA ALA A 113 -14.80 -11.47 13.07
C ALA A 113 -15.24 -12.81 13.68
N VAL A 114 -14.76 -13.90 13.11
CA VAL A 114 -14.95 -15.27 13.61
C VAL A 114 -13.62 -15.78 14.14
N TYR A 115 -13.58 -16.12 15.42
CA TYR A 115 -12.40 -16.59 16.13
C TYR A 115 -12.49 -18.10 16.29
N ALA A 116 -11.46 -18.84 15.88
CA ALA A 116 -11.49 -20.30 15.96
C ALA A 116 -10.11 -20.93 16.21
N THR A 117 -10.10 -22.18 16.64
CA THR A 117 -8.90 -23.00 16.89
C THR A 117 -8.27 -23.55 15.60
N GLY A 118 -8.27 -22.76 14.53
CA GLY A 118 -7.68 -23.11 13.23
C GLY A 118 -8.43 -22.48 12.06
N MET A 119 -7.81 -22.55 10.88
CA MET A 119 -8.35 -21.93 9.67
C MET A 119 -9.68 -22.53 9.22
N TRP A 120 -9.77 -23.86 9.20
CA TRP A 120 -10.98 -24.56 8.74
C TRP A 120 -12.23 -24.21 9.56
N PRO A 121 -12.24 -24.32 10.91
CA PRO A 121 -13.39 -23.92 11.70
C PRO A 121 -13.67 -22.42 11.61
N ALA A 122 -12.65 -21.56 11.44
CA ALA A 122 -12.85 -20.12 11.22
C ALA A 122 -13.65 -19.86 9.92
N LEU A 123 -13.25 -20.50 8.82
CA LEU A 123 -13.95 -20.40 7.53
C LEU A 123 -15.37 -20.95 7.60
N LYS A 124 -15.56 -22.13 8.21
CA LYS A 124 -16.89 -22.72 8.36
C LYS A 124 -17.81 -21.89 9.26
N GLY A 125 -17.27 -21.31 10.33
CA GLY A 125 -18.00 -20.36 11.16
C GLY A 125 -18.41 -19.12 10.37
N ARG A 126 -17.50 -18.56 9.56
CA ARG A 126 -17.79 -17.41 8.69
C ARG A 126 -18.87 -17.70 7.65
N GLU A 127 -18.82 -18.86 7.00
CA GLU A 127 -19.82 -19.29 6.01
C GLU A 127 -21.23 -19.43 6.64
N ALA A 128 -21.31 -19.78 7.93
CA ALA A 128 -22.56 -19.94 8.65
C ALA A 128 -23.15 -18.62 9.21
N LEU A 129 -22.44 -17.50 9.10
CA LEU A 129 -22.94 -16.20 9.53
C LEU A 129 -24.07 -15.70 8.63
N LYS A 130 -25.07 -15.08 9.25
CA LYS A 130 -26.06 -14.27 8.54
C LYS A 130 -25.80 -12.81 8.89
N VAL A 131 -25.39 -12.01 7.91
CA VAL A 131 -25.09 -10.59 8.11
C VAL A 131 -25.99 -9.76 7.21
N THR A 132 -26.63 -8.75 7.81
CA THR A 132 -27.34 -7.70 7.07
C THR A 132 -26.43 -6.50 6.97
N TRP A 133 -26.23 -6.01 5.75
CA TRP A 133 -25.36 -4.87 5.46
C TRP A 133 -26.21 -3.61 5.20
N ASP A 134 -25.82 -2.50 5.81
CA ASP A 134 -26.30 -1.16 5.44
C ASP A 134 -25.46 -0.65 4.26
N GLU A 135 -26.10 -0.56 3.10
CA GLU A 135 -25.48 -0.10 1.84
C GLU A 135 -25.81 1.38 1.52
N SER A 136 -26.36 2.15 2.47
CA SER A 136 -26.74 3.55 2.24
C SER A 136 -25.57 4.43 1.81
N GLY A 137 -24.37 4.17 2.35
CA GLY A 137 -23.12 4.84 1.99
C GLY A 137 -22.24 4.07 0.99
N ALA A 138 -22.76 3.00 0.38
CA ALA A 138 -21.95 2.13 -0.48
C ALA A 138 -21.73 2.70 -1.88
N GLU A 139 -20.61 2.36 -2.51
CA GLU A 139 -20.41 2.54 -3.95
C GLU A 139 -21.32 1.56 -4.71
N LYS A 140 -22.22 2.11 -5.52
CA LYS A 140 -23.23 1.33 -6.26
C LYS A 140 -22.86 1.15 -7.73
N ARG A 141 -21.92 1.95 -8.25
CA ARG A 141 -21.43 1.85 -9.63
C ARG A 141 -20.48 0.67 -9.80
N GLY A 142 -20.50 0.06 -10.98
CA GLY A 142 -19.51 -0.92 -11.41
C GLY A 142 -18.44 -0.29 -12.29
N SER A 143 -17.46 -1.09 -12.72
CA SER A 143 -16.37 -0.59 -13.57
C SER A 143 -16.86 -0.02 -14.90
N ARG A 144 -17.95 -0.54 -15.48
CA ARG A 144 -18.48 -0.04 -16.77
C ARG A 144 -19.01 1.38 -16.64
N GLU A 145 -19.77 1.64 -15.58
CA GLU A 145 -20.34 2.95 -15.27
C GLU A 145 -19.21 3.96 -14.97
N LEU A 146 -18.25 3.57 -14.13
CA LEU A 146 -17.10 4.42 -13.79
C LEU A 146 -16.22 4.74 -15.02
N ILE A 147 -15.95 3.77 -15.90
CA ILE A 147 -15.19 4.00 -17.14
C ILE A 147 -15.94 4.98 -18.06
N ALA A 148 -17.26 4.84 -18.18
CA ALA A 148 -18.07 5.74 -19.00
C ALA A 148 -18.04 7.19 -18.46
N GLU A 149 -18.19 7.36 -17.14
CA GLU A 149 -18.06 8.65 -16.47
C GLU A 149 -16.67 9.27 -16.68
N TYR A 150 -15.61 8.47 -16.55
CA TYR A 150 -14.23 8.95 -16.70
C TYR A 150 -13.93 9.37 -18.14
N ARG A 151 -14.42 8.62 -19.13
CA ARG A 151 -14.32 9.01 -20.54
C ARG A 151 -15.06 10.32 -20.84
N ALA A 152 -16.20 10.55 -20.20
CA ALA A 152 -16.93 11.81 -20.34
C ALA A 152 -16.13 12.98 -19.73
N LEU A 153 -15.59 12.80 -18.52
CA LEU A 153 -14.75 13.80 -17.85
C LEU A 153 -13.50 14.16 -18.65
N ALA A 154 -12.82 13.17 -19.25
CA ALA A 154 -11.61 13.37 -20.07
C ALA A 154 -11.84 14.24 -21.33
N ARG A 155 -13.11 14.59 -21.63
CA ARG A 155 -13.51 15.46 -22.74
C ARG A 155 -13.91 16.86 -22.29
N THR A 156 -13.82 17.12 -20.98
CA THR A 156 -14.07 18.42 -20.36
C THR A 156 -12.76 19.02 -19.84
N PRO A 157 -12.67 20.35 -19.69
CA PRO A 157 -11.47 20.98 -19.13
C PRO A 157 -11.15 20.46 -17.71
N GLY A 158 -9.90 20.04 -17.49
CA GLY A 158 -9.41 19.57 -16.19
C GLY A 158 -8.54 20.61 -15.46
N THR A 159 -8.04 20.25 -14.28
CA THR A 159 -7.03 21.05 -13.58
C THR A 159 -5.70 20.90 -14.30
N VAL A 160 -5.06 22.01 -14.70
CA VAL A 160 -3.83 22.00 -15.49
C VAL A 160 -2.63 21.66 -14.60
N ALA A 161 -2.03 20.48 -14.81
CA ALA A 161 -0.85 20.02 -14.09
C ALA A 161 0.47 20.48 -14.72
N GLY A 162 0.47 20.74 -16.02
CA GLY A 162 1.57 21.40 -16.71
C GLY A 162 1.15 21.85 -18.09
N LYS A 163 1.68 23.00 -18.52
CA LYS A 163 1.37 23.61 -19.80
C LYS A 163 2.49 24.52 -20.26
N HIS A 164 2.79 24.47 -21.56
CA HIS A 164 3.56 25.49 -22.27
C HIS A 164 3.12 25.52 -23.73
N GLY A 165 3.29 26.66 -24.39
CA GLY A 165 2.75 26.90 -25.74
C GLY A 165 1.22 26.98 -25.79
N ASP A 166 0.67 26.85 -27.00
CA ASP A 166 -0.75 26.87 -27.32
C ASP A 166 -1.17 25.60 -28.08
N VAL A 167 -1.32 24.52 -27.31
CA VAL A 167 -1.76 23.21 -27.79
C VAL A 167 -3.04 23.28 -28.61
N ASP A 168 -4.04 24.04 -28.18
CA ASP A 168 -5.33 24.07 -28.85
C ASP A 168 -5.22 24.71 -30.24
N ALA A 169 -4.45 25.79 -30.37
CA ALA A 169 -4.19 26.42 -31.66
C ALA A 169 -3.45 25.49 -32.63
N VAL A 170 -2.47 24.73 -32.15
CA VAL A 170 -1.72 23.78 -32.98
C VAL A 170 -2.57 22.57 -33.37
N LEU A 171 -3.30 21.98 -32.42
CA LEU A 171 -4.19 20.83 -32.71
C LEU A 171 -5.30 21.21 -33.70
N ALA A 172 -5.86 22.43 -33.63
CA ALA A 172 -6.90 22.89 -34.54
C ALA A 172 -6.42 23.06 -36.00
N LYS A 173 -5.12 23.23 -36.22
CA LYS A 173 -4.49 23.45 -37.53
C LYS A 173 -3.65 22.27 -38.00
N ALA A 174 -3.64 21.16 -37.27
CA ALA A 174 -2.75 20.04 -37.54
C ALA A 174 -3.20 19.25 -38.78
N ASP A 175 -2.30 19.09 -39.74
CA ASP A 175 -2.54 18.23 -40.92
C ASP A 175 -2.66 16.75 -40.54
N LYS A 176 -1.93 16.33 -39.50
CA LYS A 176 -1.98 14.98 -38.94
C LYS A 176 -2.21 15.05 -37.43
N LEU A 177 -3.46 14.80 -37.04
CA LEU A 177 -3.91 14.66 -35.67
C LEU A 177 -4.09 13.18 -35.32
N ILE A 178 -3.55 12.75 -34.19
CA ILE A 178 -3.76 11.42 -33.62
C ILE A 178 -4.48 11.59 -32.29
N GLU A 179 -5.62 10.92 -32.11
CA GLU A 179 -6.31 10.82 -30.83
C GLU A 179 -6.41 9.37 -30.38
N ALA A 180 -6.17 9.12 -29.10
CA ALA A 180 -6.30 7.80 -28.50
C ALA A 180 -6.84 7.91 -27.07
N GLU A 181 -7.64 6.93 -26.69
CA GLU A 181 -8.07 6.73 -25.30
C GLU A 181 -7.46 5.45 -24.75
N TYR A 182 -6.87 5.54 -23.56
CA TYR A 182 -6.33 4.39 -22.84
C TYR A 182 -7.08 4.25 -21.53
N VAL A 183 -7.54 3.03 -21.24
CA VAL A 183 -8.25 2.70 -20.00
C VAL A 183 -7.42 1.70 -19.23
N PHE A 184 -7.01 2.09 -18.03
CA PHE A 184 -6.28 1.26 -17.08
C PHE A 184 -7.26 0.83 -16.00
N PRO A 185 -7.74 -0.42 -16.00
CA PRO A 185 -8.75 -0.85 -15.03
C PRO A 185 -8.16 -0.92 -13.62
N TYR A 186 -9.05 -1.05 -12.63
CA TYR A 186 -8.63 -1.46 -11.29
C TYR A 186 -7.85 -2.76 -11.35
N LEU A 187 -6.68 -2.78 -10.71
CA LEU A 187 -5.85 -3.99 -10.59
C LEU A 187 -5.56 -4.30 -9.13
N ALA A 188 -5.74 -5.57 -8.77
CA ALA A 188 -5.34 -6.07 -7.46
C ALA A 188 -3.84 -6.38 -7.45
N HIS A 189 -3.19 -6.20 -6.31
CA HIS A 189 -1.77 -6.50 -6.12
C HIS A 189 -1.47 -7.99 -6.21
N ALA A 190 -2.42 -8.82 -5.75
CA ALA A 190 -2.38 -10.28 -5.77
C ALA A 190 -1.02 -10.89 -5.33
N PRO A 191 -0.44 -10.50 -4.17
CA PRO A 191 0.72 -11.19 -3.62
C PRO A 191 0.40 -12.68 -3.40
N MET A 192 1.44 -13.52 -3.45
CA MET A 192 1.26 -14.97 -3.24
C MET A 192 0.75 -15.25 -1.82
N GLU A 193 1.33 -14.58 -0.83
CA GLU A 193 0.83 -14.54 0.53
C GLU A 193 -0.24 -13.44 0.66
N PRO A 194 -1.51 -13.77 0.98
CA PRO A 194 -2.54 -12.79 1.31
C PRO A 194 -2.18 -11.97 2.55
N LEU A 195 -2.94 -10.91 2.84
CA LEU A 195 -2.73 -10.17 4.07
C LEU A 195 -3.02 -10.99 5.32
N ASP A 196 -2.17 -10.83 6.31
CA ASP A 196 -2.23 -11.53 7.57
C ASP A 196 -1.44 -10.77 8.65
N GLY A 197 -1.76 -11.05 9.90
CA GLY A 197 -1.11 -10.44 11.04
C GLY A 197 -1.29 -11.21 12.33
N TYR A 198 -0.24 -11.28 13.13
CA TYR A 198 -0.26 -11.82 14.48
C TYR A 198 -0.25 -10.69 15.50
N LEU A 199 -1.04 -10.81 16.56
CA LEU A 199 -1.07 -9.88 17.68
C LEU A 199 -1.24 -10.63 19.00
N GLU A 200 -0.39 -10.29 19.96
CA GLU A 200 -0.58 -10.59 21.38
C GLU A 200 -0.52 -9.29 22.17
N TRP A 201 -1.40 -9.14 23.16
CA TRP A 201 -1.45 -7.92 23.95
C TRP A 201 -2.06 -8.13 25.33
N ASN A 202 -1.70 -7.25 26.26
CA ASN A 202 -2.26 -7.14 27.60
C ASN A 202 -1.99 -5.74 28.18
N ALA A 203 -2.14 -5.56 29.50
CA ALA A 203 -1.91 -4.28 30.16
C ALA A 203 -0.43 -3.83 30.17
N GLN A 204 0.50 -4.77 29.98
CA GLN A 204 1.93 -4.51 29.95
C GLN A 204 2.39 -4.05 28.57
N GLY A 205 1.75 -4.52 27.50
CA GLY A 205 2.01 -4.04 26.15
C GLY A 205 1.40 -4.90 25.05
N ALA A 206 1.79 -4.61 23.81
CA ALA A 206 1.38 -5.33 22.62
C ALA A 206 2.57 -5.65 21.72
N LEU A 207 2.57 -6.85 21.16
CA LEU A 207 3.50 -7.27 20.12
C LEU A 207 2.71 -7.68 18.88
N ALA A 208 2.91 -6.93 17.80
CA ALA A 208 2.36 -7.24 16.50
C ALA A 208 3.46 -7.75 15.55
N ARG A 209 3.16 -8.80 14.79
CA ARG A 209 4.07 -9.36 13.78
C ARG A 209 3.34 -9.47 12.45
N PHE A 210 3.77 -8.73 11.44
CA PHE A 210 3.21 -8.79 10.10
C PHE A 210 4.16 -8.18 9.06
N GLY A 211 3.96 -8.52 7.79
CA GLY A 211 4.64 -7.85 6.68
C GLY A 211 4.14 -6.41 6.55
N SER A 212 5.03 -5.45 6.73
CA SER A 212 4.75 -4.00 6.74
C SER A 212 5.79 -3.22 5.92
N GLN A 213 5.34 -2.13 5.30
CA GLN A 213 6.20 -1.11 4.70
C GLN A 213 6.02 0.28 5.31
N PHE A 214 5.12 0.45 6.29
CA PHE A 214 4.76 1.73 6.94
C PHE A 214 4.60 1.62 8.46
N GLN A 215 5.57 0.95 9.08
CA GLN A 215 5.59 0.59 10.50
C GLN A 215 5.30 1.77 11.43
N THR A 216 5.87 2.95 11.15
CA THR A 216 5.74 4.12 12.04
C THR A 216 4.28 4.52 12.26
N THR A 217 3.49 4.57 11.18
CA THR A 217 2.08 4.97 11.31
C THR A 217 1.21 3.82 11.80
N GLU A 218 1.50 2.59 11.39
CA GLU A 218 0.79 1.40 11.85
C GLU A 218 1.00 1.15 13.35
N HIS A 219 2.18 1.46 13.88
CA HIS A 219 2.51 1.42 15.30
C HIS A 219 1.59 2.33 16.11
N GLN A 220 1.43 3.59 15.65
CA GLN A 220 0.52 4.55 16.26
C GLN A 220 -0.95 4.10 16.18
N THR A 221 -1.35 3.51 15.06
CA THR A 221 -2.71 2.97 14.87
C THR A 221 -2.99 1.83 15.86
N ILE A 222 -2.08 0.87 16.02
CA ILE A 222 -2.23 -0.23 16.97
C ILE A 222 -2.31 0.30 18.40
N ALA A 223 -1.41 1.22 18.79
CA ALA A 223 -1.41 1.85 20.10
C ALA A 223 -2.75 2.52 20.40
N THR A 224 -3.27 3.28 19.44
CA THR A 224 -4.53 4.02 19.56
C THR A 224 -5.73 3.08 19.69
N VAL A 225 -5.83 2.06 18.82
CA VAL A 225 -6.93 1.10 18.87
C VAL A 225 -6.94 0.33 20.19
N LEU A 226 -5.78 -0.15 20.65
CA LEU A 226 -5.65 -0.91 21.90
C LEU A 226 -5.73 -0.02 23.16
N GLY A 227 -5.58 1.30 23.03
CA GLY A 227 -5.52 2.22 24.17
C GLY A 227 -4.23 2.08 24.98
N LEU A 228 -3.12 1.72 24.32
CA LEU A 228 -1.80 1.56 24.92
C LEU A 228 -0.93 2.79 24.59
N PRO A 229 -0.04 3.20 25.51
CA PRO A 229 0.96 4.20 25.17
C PRO A 229 1.96 3.65 24.14
N PRO A 230 2.48 4.46 23.20
CA PRO A 230 3.27 3.98 22.06
C PRO A 230 4.51 3.15 22.46
N GLU A 231 5.18 3.50 23.56
CA GLU A 231 6.36 2.79 24.07
C GLU A 231 6.06 1.35 24.56
N LYS A 232 4.79 1.02 24.77
CA LYS A 232 4.33 -0.34 25.11
C LYS A 232 3.93 -1.17 23.89
N VAL A 233 4.03 -0.62 22.67
CA VAL A 233 3.70 -1.31 21.44
C VAL A 233 4.97 -1.63 20.67
N GLN A 234 5.09 -2.85 20.18
CA GLN A 234 6.18 -3.30 19.33
C GLN A 234 5.62 -3.87 18.03
N ILE A 235 6.26 -3.53 16.91
CA ILE A 235 6.03 -4.15 15.62
C ILE A 235 7.30 -4.86 15.19
N GLU A 236 7.23 -6.18 15.01
CA GLU A 236 8.26 -6.93 14.31
C GLU A 236 7.84 -7.11 12.85
N THR A 237 8.56 -6.46 11.94
CA THR A 237 8.30 -6.60 10.50
C THR A 237 8.79 -7.96 10.02
N MET A 238 7.85 -8.79 9.61
CA MET A 238 8.14 -10.13 9.08
C MET A 238 8.49 -10.06 7.60
N LEU A 239 9.17 -11.10 7.11
CA LEU A 239 9.24 -11.34 5.67
C LEU A 239 7.82 -11.58 5.12
N ALA A 240 7.57 -11.11 3.91
CA ALA A 240 6.27 -11.21 3.25
C ALA A 240 6.39 -11.91 1.88
N GLY A 241 5.38 -12.69 1.52
CA GLY A 241 5.24 -13.39 0.23
C GLY A 241 4.82 -12.48 -0.93
N GLY A 242 5.38 -11.28 -0.99
CA GLY A 242 5.03 -10.23 -1.94
C GLY A 242 4.29 -9.05 -1.31
N SER A 243 4.25 -7.93 -2.04
CA SER A 243 3.46 -6.75 -1.65
C SER A 243 3.01 -5.98 -2.89
N PHE A 244 3.96 -5.63 -3.78
CA PHE A 244 3.71 -4.78 -4.95
C PHE A 244 3.04 -3.44 -4.60
N GLY A 245 3.11 -2.99 -3.33
CA GLY A 245 2.41 -1.81 -2.81
C GLY A 245 1.33 -2.13 -1.78
N ARG A 246 0.82 -3.37 -1.74
CA ARG A 246 -0.31 -3.81 -0.90
C ARG A 246 -0.10 -3.61 0.60
N ARG A 247 1.15 -3.74 1.07
CA ARG A 247 1.58 -3.63 2.48
C ARG A 247 2.17 -2.26 2.85
N ALA A 248 2.11 -1.29 1.95
CA ALA A 248 2.41 0.11 2.22
C ALA A 248 1.07 0.86 2.31
N GLN A 249 0.38 0.80 3.46
CA GLN A 249 -1.02 1.20 3.56
C GLN A 249 -1.18 2.58 4.20
N VAL A 250 -1.49 3.61 3.42
CA VAL A 250 -1.78 4.96 3.95
C VAL A 250 -2.91 4.94 4.97
N SER A 251 -3.93 4.11 4.74
CA SER A 251 -5.08 3.95 5.63
C SER A 251 -4.81 3.06 6.86
N GLN A 252 -3.63 2.44 6.96
CA GLN A 252 -3.25 1.45 7.98
C GLN A 252 -4.30 0.36 8.26
N HIS A 253 -5.12 0.01 7.27
CA HIS A 253 -6.33 -0.81 7.49
C HIS A 253 -6.02 -2.21 8.03
N LEU A 254 -4.91 -2.84 7.64
CA LEU A 254 -4.50 -4.13 8.20
C LEU A 254 -4.12 -4.00 9.69
N ALA A 255 -3.35 -2.98 10.04
CA ALA A 255 -2.93 -2.74 11.42
C ALA A 255 -4.13 -2.38 12.32
N ALA A 256 -5.06 -1.56 11.80
CA ALA A 256 -6.31 -1.24 12.47
C ALA A 256 -7.18 -2.49 12.66
N GLU A 257 -7.38 -3.30 11.63
CA GLU A 257 -8.19 -4.53 11.70
C GLU A 257 -7.58 -5.54 12.67
N LEU A 258 -6.27 -5.75 12.62
CA LEU A 258 -5.55 -6.62 13.54
C LEU A 258 -5.74 -6.18 15.00
N ALA A 259 -5.58 -4.89 15.29
CA ALA A 259 -5.78 -4.36 16.64
C ALA A 259 -7.24 -4.41 17.08
N MET A 260 -8.21 -4.15 16.19
CA MET A 260 -9.64 -4.26 16.50
C MET A 260 -10.02 -5.71 16.82
N VAL A 261 -9.50 -6.67 16.06
CA VAL A 261 -9.70 -8.10 16.30
C VAL A 261 -9.13 -8.51 17.67
N GLY A 262 -7.91 -8.08 18.00
CA GLY A 262 -7.30 -8.35 19.29
C GLY A 262 -8.06 -7.70 20.45
N LYS A 263 -8.52 -6.47 20.28
CA LYS A 263 -9.30 -5.74 21.29
C LYS A 263 -10.64 -6.41 21.57
N ALA A 264 -11.36 -6.83 20.53
CA ALA A 264 -12.70 -7.37 20.65
C ALA A 264 -12.74 -8.72 21.39
N ILE A 265 -11.69 -9.54 21.29
CA ILE A 265 -11.59 -10.81 22.03
C ILE A 265 -10.98 -10.66 23.43
N GLY A 266 -10.42 -9.48 23.73
CA GLY A 266 -9.78 -9.16 25.00
C GLY A 266 -8.28 -9.50 25.07
N PRO A 267 -7.60 -9.06 26.14
CA PRO A 267 -6.17 -9.29 26.34
C PRO A 267 -5.84 -10.75 26.66
N ASN A 268 -4.56 -11.11 26.58
CA ASN A 268 -4.03 -12.46 26.86
C ASN A 268 -4.61 -13.57 25.97
N ARG A 269 -5.09 -13.22 24.77
CA ARG A 269 -5.53 -14.17 23.74
C ARG A 269 -4.83 -13.82 22.43
N PRO A 270 -3.73 -14.51 22.08
CA PRO A 270 -3.06 -14.26 20.81
C PRO A 270 -4.00 -14.52 19.62
N VAL A 271 -3.97 -13.63 18.64
CA VAL A 271 -4.78 -13.75 17.42
C VAL A 271 -3.89 -13.74 16.20
N LYS A 272 -4.22 -14.58 15.22
CA LYS A 272 -3.72 -14.47 13.85
C LYS A 272 -4.88 -14.16 12.91
N LEU A 273 -4.96 -12.90 12.50
CA LEU A 273 -5.86 -12.44 11.45
C LEU A 273 -5.35 -12.95 10.11
N VAL A 274 -6.23 -13.56 9.33
CA VAL A 274 -5.93 -14.06 7.99
C VAL A 274 -6.99 -13.56 7.01
N TRP A 275 -6.57 -12.86 5.98
CA TRP A 275 -7.38 -12.61 4.80
C TRP A 275 -7.29 -13.84 3.89
N THR A 276 -8.42 -14.32 3.39
CA THR A 276 -8.37 -15.32 2.31
C THR A 276 -7.92 -14.67 1.01
N ARG A 277 -7.62 -15.48 -0.02
CA ARG A 277 -7.32 -14.94 -1.34
C ARG A 277 -8.50 -14.14 -1.89
N GLU A 278 -9.71 -14.63 -1.68
CA GLU A 278 -10.95 -13.95 -2.08
C GLU A 278 -11.10 -12.64 -1.33
N ASP A 279 -10.79 -12.60 -0.03
CA ASP A 279 -10.77 -11.35 0.73
C ASP A 279 -9.72 -10.37 0.22
N ASP A 280 -8.52 -10.81 -0.16
CA ASP A 280 -7.48 -9.89 -0.63
C ASP A 280 -7.77 -9.36 -2.04
N LEU A 281 -8.44 -10.16 -2.88
CA LEU A 281 -8.87 -9.73 -4.21
C LEU A 281 -10.13 -8.84 -4.16
N ALA A 282 -11.10 -9.15 -3.29
CA ALA A 282 -12.36 -8.42 -3.17
C ALA A 282 -12.33 -7.28 -2.15
N GLY A 283 -11.42 -7.35 -1.17
CA GLY A 283 -11.35 -6.46 0.00
C GLY A 283 -10.76 -5.09 -0.29
N GLY A 284 -10.66 -4.70 -1.56
CA GLY A 284 -10.97 -3.32 -1.91
C GLY A 284 -9.84 -2.33 -1.93
N TYR A 285 -8.59 -2.74 -2.10
CA TYR A 285 -7.49 -1.80 -2.28
C TYR A 285 -6.79 -2.05 -3.61
N TYR A 286 -7.17 -1.29 -4.63
CA TYR A 286 -6.73 -1.50 -6.00
C TYR A 286 -5.78 -0.41 -6.46
N ARG A 287 -4.92 -0.75 -7.44
CA ARG A 287 -4.43 0.29 -8.35
C ARG A 287 -5.65 1.01 -8.94
N PRO A 288 -5.73 2.35 -8.86
CA PRO A 288 -6.91 3.07 -9.30
C PRO A 288 -7.22 2.85 -10.79
N LEU A 289 -8.50 2.90 -11.14
CA LEU A 289 -8.95 3.06 -12.52
C LEU A 289 -8.44 4.41 -13.04
N PHE A 290 -7.82 4.41 -14.21
CA PHE A 290 -7.39 5.63 -14.91
C PHE A 290 -7.87 5.62 -16.36
N VAL A 291 -8.29 6.79 -16.85
CA VAL A 291 -8.55 7.04 -18.27
C VAL A 291 -7.64 8.17 -18.72
N HIS A 292 -6.89 7.92 -19.79
CA HIS A 292 -6.12 8.92 -20.50
C HIS A 292 -6.76 9.19 -21.84
N ARG A 293 -7.11 10.45 -22.10
CA ARG A 293 -7.41 10.92 -23.46
C ARG A 293 -6.21 11.69 -23.98
N MET A 294 -5.55 11.13 -24.98
CA MET A 294 -4.34 11.69 -25.57
C MET A 294 -4.62 12.23 -26.96
N ARG A 295 -4.09 13.41 -27.26
CA ARG A 295 -4.16 14.05 -28.58
C ARG A 295 -2.78 14.54 -28.96
N GLY A 296 -2.32 14.23 -30.16
CA GLY A 296 -1.01 14.63 -30.66
C GLY A 296 -1.06 15.12 -32.09
N ALA A 297 -0.39 16.24 -32.38
CA ALA A 297 -0.14 16.69 -33.74
C ALA A 297 1.24 16.22 -34.19
N VAL A 298 1.35 15.75 -35.43
CA VAL A 298 2.61 15.27 -36.02
C VAL A 298 2.90 16.01 -37.32
N LYS A 299 4.14 16.49 -37.46
CA LYS A 299 4.65 17.09 -38.71
C LYS A 299 6.09 16.68 -38.94
N ASP A 300 6.42 16.25 -40.15
CA ASP A 300 7.78 15.84 -40.56
C ASP A 300 8.41 14.80 -39.61
N GLY A 301 7.59 13.86 -39.12
CA GLY A 301 8.01 12.81 -38.18
C GLY A 301 8.24 13.28 -36.73
N LYS A 302 7.94 14.53 -36.40
CA LYS A 302 8.07 15.11 -35.05
C LYS A 302 6.71 15.38 -34.43
N ILE A 303 6.63 15.27 -33.11
CA ILE A 303 5.47 15.69 -32.32
C ILE A 303 5.51 17.21 -32.18
N THR A 304 4.48 17.90 -32.65
CA THR A 304 4.40 19.37 -32.58
C THR A 304 3.47 19.85 -31.49
N ALA A 305 2.45 19.07 -31.12
CA ALA A 305 1.63 19.34 -29.94
C ALA A 305 1.26 18.05 -29.22
N TRP A 306 1.10 18.13 -27.90
CA TRP A 306 0.73 17.02 -27.04
C TRP A 306 -0.26 17.45 -25.95
N SER A 307 -1.43 16.82 -25.92
CA SER A 307 -2.45 17.00 -24.89
C SER A 307 -2.75 15.66 -24.23
N ASN A 308 -2.71 15.62 -22.90
CA ASN A 308 -3.14 14.47 -22.11
C ASN A 308 -4.17 14.93 -21.07
N SER A 309 -5.40 14.43 -21.17
CA SER A 309 -6.44 14.62 -20.15
C SER A 309 -6.56 13.33 -19.35
N ILE A 310 -6.24 13.40 -18.06
CA ILE A 310 -6.11 12.27 -17.15
C ILE A 310 -7.31 12.27 -16.21
N VAL A 311 -7.96 11.13 -16.04
CA VAL A 311 -9.06 10.98 -15.07
C VAL A 311 -8.77 9.77 -14.19
N GLY A 312 -8.66 9.98 -12.89
CA GLY A 312 -8.29 8.92 -11.95
C GLY A 312 -8.53 9.33 -10.50
N GLN A 313 -8.41 8.39 -9.56
CA GLN A 313 -8.52 8.72 -8.13
C GLN A 313 -7.18 9.18 -7.58
N SER A 314 -7.18 10.28 -6.83
CA SER A 314 -6.03 10.68 -6.01
C SER A 314 -5.87 9.77 -4.79
N PHE A 315 -4.63 9.60 -4.33
CA PHE A 315 -4.35 8.94 -3.05
C PHE A 315 -4.43 9.88 -1.85
N PHE A 316 -4.31 11.19 -2.08
CA PHE A 316 -4.16 12.17 -1.01
C PHE A 316 -5.31 13.18 -0.87
N LEU A 317 -6.04 13.49 -1.94
CA LEU A 317 -7.21 14.38 -1.85
C LEU A 317 -8.25 13.82 -0.87
N GLY A 318 -8.70 14.66 0.05
CA GLY A 318 -9.62 14.30 1.13
C GLY A 318 -8.97 13.55 2.30
N THR A 319 -7.64 13.39 2.32
CA THR A 319 -6.92 12.74 3.43
C THR A 319 -6.26 13.77 4.36
N PRO A 320 -5.90 13.40 5.60
CA PRO A 320 -5.11 14.28 6.48
C PRO A 320 -3.75 14.70 5.92
N PHE A 321 -3.26 14.02 4.88
CA PHE A 321 -1.99 14.33 4.23
C PHE A 321 -2.12 15.34 3.08
N GLU A 322 -3.34 15.69 2.66
CA GLU A 322 -3.61 16.54 1.49
C GLU A 322 -2.81 17.85 1.52
N ALA A 323 -2.86 18.59 2.63
CA ALA A 323 -2.20 19.89 2.76
C ALA A 323 -0.66 19.82 2.64
N MET A 324 -0.06 18.65 2.84
CA MET A 324 1.39 18.45 2.74
C MET A 324 1.81 17.92 1.37
N THR A 325 0.93 17.23 0.65
CA THR A 325 1.29 16.46 -0.55
C THR A 325 0.63 16.97 -1.83
N VAL A 326 -0.57 17.55 -1.75
CA VAL A 326 -1.32 18.09 -2.89
C VAL A 326 -0.98 19.56 -3.07
N LYS A 327 -0.66 19.95 -4.30
CA LYS A 327 -0.36 21.34 -4.67
C LYS A 327 -1.32 21.78 -5.77
N ASP A 328 -1.94 22.94 -5.60
CA ASP A 328 -2.90 23.50 -6.58
C ASP A 328 -4.03 22.53 -6.96
N GLY A 329 -4.48 21.72 -6.00
CA GLY A 329 -5.50 20.69 -6.22
C GLY A 329 -5.02 19.45 -6.99
N ILE A 330 -3.72 19.33 -7.24
CA ILE A 330 -3.10 18.22 -7.98
C ILE A 330 -2.29 17.34 -7.02
N ASP A 331 -2.65 16.07 -7.00
CA ASP A 331 -1.82 15.00 -6.47
C ASP A 331 -0.79 14.61 -7.53
N ALA A 332 0.49 14.89 -7.26
CA ALA A 332 1.58 14.66 -8.21
C ALA A 332 1.64 13.19 -8.68
N THR A 333 1.25 12.23 -7.83
CA THR A 333 1.26 10.80 -8.16
C THR A 333 0.27 10.43 -9.28
N MET A 334 -0.72 11.29 -9.55
CA MET A 334 -1.67 11.08 -10.65
C MET A 334 -1.10 11.46 -12.02
N VAL A 335 -0.03 12.24 -12.05
CA VAL A 335 0.52 12.83 -13.28
C VAL A 335 2.01 12.48 -13.50
N GLU A 336 2.58 11.61 -12.67
CA GLU A 336 3.96 11.11 -12.82
C GLU A 336 4.16 10.50 -14.21
N GLY A 337 5.26 10.85 -14.86
CA GLY A 337 5.58 10.41 -16.23
C GLY A 337 4.70 10.99 -17.34
N ALA A 338 3.54 11.59 -17.02
CA ALA A 338 2.70 12.29 -17.98
C ALA A 338 2.99 13.80 -18.04
N ASN A 339 3.34 14.39 -16.89
CA ASN A 339 3.74 15.81 -16.78
C ASN A 339 5.25 16.04 -16.98
N GLU A 340 6.02 14.95 -17.04
CA GLU A 340 7.48 14.96 -17.13
C GLU A 340 7.92 14.09 -18.31
N LEU A 341 7.60 14.54 -19.52
CA LEU A 341 7.89 13.76 -20.72
C LEU A 341 9.40 13.77 -21.03
N PRO A 342 9.96 12.66 -21.52
CA PRO A 342 11.35 12.61 -21.99
C PRO A 342 11.54 13.28 -23.37
N TYR A 343 10.47 13.80 -23.97
CA TYR A 343 10.48 14.45 -25.27
C TYR A 343 10.38 15.97 -25.12
N GLU A 344 11.20 16.70 -25.87
CA GLU A 344 11.03 18.14 -26.05
C GLU A 344 9.88 18.40 -27.03
N ILE A 345 8.79 18.97 -26.54
CA ILE A 345 7.57 19.26 -27.31
C ILE A 345 7.23 20.73 -27.08
N ALA A 346 7.08 21.51 -28.15
CA ALA A 346 6.89 22.96 -28.06
C ALA A 346 5.53 23.36 -27.47
N ASP A 347 4.47 22.61 -27.80
CA ASP A 347 3.12 22.87 -27.33
C ASP A 347 2.62 21.67 -26.53
N PHE A 348 2.47 21.85 -25.21
CA PHE A 348 2.16 20.77 -24.29
C PHE A 348 1.08 21.17 -23.29
N ARG A 349 0.20 20.22 -22.98
CA ARG A 349 -0.76 20.31 -21.88
C ARG A 349 -0.97 18.95 -21.24
N CYS A 350 -0.80 18.89 -19.93
CA CYS A 350 -1.26 17.82 -19.07
C CYS A 350 -2.32 18.39 -18.12
N GLU A 351 -3.51 17.80 -18.12
CA GLU A 351 -4.59 18.15 -17.22
C GLU A 351 -5.15 16.91 -16.54
N VAL A 352 -5.74 17.11 -15.36
CA VAL A 352 -6.20 16.02 -14.51
C VAL A 352 -7.57 16.29 -13.92
N HIS A 353 -8.36 15.24 -13.80
CA HIS A 353 -9.63 15.16 -13.07
C HIS A 353 -9.48 14.12 -11.96
N ALA A 354 -9.90 14.50 -10.74
CA ALA A 354 -9.85 13.63 -9.56
C ALA A 354 -11.27 13.33 -9.03
N PRO A 355 -12.09 12.52 -9.74
CA PRO A 355 -13.44 12.18 -9.29
C PRO A 355 -13.43 11.42 -7.95
N LYS A 356 -14.46 11.67 -7.14
CA LYS A 356 -14.71 10.94 -5.90
C LYS A 356 -15.44 9.62 -6.20
N VAL A 357 -14.80 8.51 -5.86
CA VAL A 357 -15.31 7.15 -6.05
C VAL A 357 -15.15 6.38 -4.75
N GLY A 358 -16.16 5.59 -4.37
CA GLY A 358 -16.17 4.86 -3.10
C GLY A 358 -15.35 3.58 -3.11
N VAL A 359 -14.75 3.20 -4.25
CA VAL A 359 -13.79 2.11 -4.37
C VAL A 359 -12.46 2.54 -3.74
N PRO A 360 -11.97 1.87 -2.68
CA PRO A 360 -10.70 2.24 -2.09
C PRO A 360 -9.54 1.87 -3.01
N THR A 361 -8.52 2.72 -2.98
CA THR A 361 -7.35 2.62 -3.84
C THR A 361 -6.10 2.54 -3.01
N LEU A 362 -5.08 1.94 -3.60
CA LEU A 362 -3.75 1.87 -3.05
C LEU A 362 -2.74 1.84 -4.18
N TRP A 363 -1.59 2.48 -3.99
CA TRP A 363 -0.53 2.43 -4.98
C TRP A 363 -0.15 0.99 -5.32
N TRP A 364 0.13 0.76 -6.58
CA TRP A 364 0.69 -0.48 -7.08
C TRP A 364 2.07 -0.18 -7.65
N ARG A 365 2.94 -1.20 -7.75
CA ARG A 365 4.34 -1.02 -8.16
C ARG A 365 4.44 -0.10 -9.38
N SER A 366 5.31 0.93 -9.27
CA SER A 366 5.49 2.05 -10.21
C SER A 366 4.63 3.30 -9.94
N VAL A 367 3.62 3.20 -9.08
CA VAL A 367 2.74 4.30 -8.64
C VAL A 367 2.05 4.98 -9.82
N GLY A 368 2.50 6.16 -10.27
CA GLY A 368 1.87 6.88 -11.38
C GLY A 368 2.42 6.57 -12.78
N HIS A 369 3.53 5.84 -12.90
CA HIS A 369 4.17 5.57 -14.21
C HIS A 369 3.56 4.41 -15.04
N THR A 370 2.52 3.75 -14.54
CA THR A 370 1.87 2.56 -15.17
C THR A 370 0.37 2.71 -15.29
#